data_AF-A0A939Y474-F1
#
_entry.id   AF-A0A939Y474-F1
#
_cell.length_a   1.000
_cell.length_b   1.000
_cell.length_c   1.000
_cell.angle_alpha   90.00
_cell.angle_beta   90.00
_cell.angle_gamma   90.00
#
_symmetry.space_group_name_H-M   'P 1'
#
loop_
_entity.id
_entity.type
_entity.pdbx_description
1 polymer ?
#
loop_
_entity_poly.entity_id
_entity_poly.type
_entity_poly.pdbx_seq_one_letter_code
_entity_poly.pdbx_strand_id
1 'polypeptide(L)'
;MNRRSFRSLLPYLLTAVLLAGLAAGFLLSRRPAEDTDVSDPAGRVYVSEAGERSAAEAQSQIRAARKSTSAGTTAEPSGTAEPAPTEPAPTETLPTAPTETAPPETVPPETEPAGPTAEPHTDAPTEPPAETTAEPPVETTAEPEPPTEPAPTTAPGPSPETVLASLQEQIQTLNIDLFTPDELAAVRRRFDTAVFTGDSMAQGFVSFDLFDENHVKFQRGASIGEFDPEIQAAIDTLPDYFIFFTGCNNVSTYINDPTEYYRQFVSRIEWVKSTLPDTEIYVICMLPASDRFIKYENYHVARQPEYDAQLKLVCQDTGVHYVDCHWMVRQELYLEDGLHFNEAFYTVLIKFLMLEIGL
;
A
#
# COMPACT_ATOMS: atom_id res chain seq x y z
N MET A 1 -12.31 -62.93 23.97
CA MET A 1 -12.26 -61.48 23.68
C MET A 1 -11.15 -61.18 22.69
N ASN A 2 -11.40 -60.22 21.80
CA ASN A 2 -10.97 -60.16 20.40
C ASN A 2 -9.51 -59.72 20.12
N ARG A 3 -8.80 -60.45 19.25
CA ARG A 3 -7.55 -60.03 18.57
C ARG A 3 -7.84 -59.13 17.35
N ARG A 4 -8.57 -58.03 17.53
CA ARG A 4 -8.96 -57.13 16.41
C ARG A 4 -8.71 -55.63 16.62
N SER A 5 -8.02 -55.18 17.68
CA SER A 5 -7.76 -53.73 17.87
C SER A 5 -6.31 -53.26 17.65
N PHE A 6 -5.35 -54.14 17.36
CA PHE A 6 -3.94 -53.73 17.30
C PHE A 6 -3.42 -53.27 15.93
N ARG A 7 -4.29 -53.12 14.92
CA ARG A 7 -3.88 -52.74 13.55
C ARG A 7 -4.20 -51.29 13.13
N SER A 8 -4.69 -50.40 14.01
CA SER A 8 -4.99 -49.01 13.63
C SER A 8 -4.13 -47.91 14.28
N LEU A 9 -3.06 -48.26 15.01
CA LEU A 9 -2.19 -47.26 15.69
C LEU A 9 -0.77 -47.17 15.11
N LEU A 10 -0.40 -48.04 14.17
CA LEU A 10 0.92 -48.06 13.57
C LEU A 10 1.30 -46.81 12.73
N PRO A 11 0.39 -46.12 12.00
CA PRO A 11 0.77 -44.94 11.24
C PRO A 11 1.03 -43.70 12.12
N TYR A 12 0.52 -43.65 13.35
CA TYR A 12 0.69 -42.51 14.27
C TYR A 12 1.98 -42.58 15.11
N LEU A 13 2.53 -43.78 15.30
CA LEU A 13 3.81 -43.98 16.01
C LEU A 13 5.01 -43.66 15.11
N LEU A 14 4.89 -43.81 13.79
CA LEU A 14 5.98 -43.47 12.86
C LEU A 14 6.12 -41.96 12.62
N THR A 15 5.02 -41.20 12.63
CA THR A 15 5.04 -39.73 12.47
C THR A 15 5.61 -39.02 13.70
N ALA A 16 5.37 -39.53 14.90
CA ALA A 16 5.93 -38.98 16.15
C ALA A 16 7.47 -39.12 16.24
N VAL A 17 8.04 -40.19 15.69
CA VAL A 17 9.51 -40.41 15.71
C VAL A 17 10.23 -39.54 14.67
N LEU A 18 9.59 -39.23 13.54
CA LEU A 18 10.15 -38.34 12.51
C LEU A 18 10.15 -36.85 12.92
N LEU A 19 9.14 -36.40 13.69
CA LEU A 19 9.11 -35.02 14.23
C LEU A 19 10.13 -34.79 15.36
N ALA A 20 10.40 -35.80 16.19
CA ALA A 20 11.43 -35.70 17.22
C ALA A 20 12.87 -35.65 16.67
N GLY A 21 13.12 -36.28 15.50
CA GLY A 21 14.43 -36.27 14.84
C GLY A 21 14.83 -34.92 14.24
N LEU A 22 13.86 -34.13 13.75
CA LEU A 22 14.12 -32.81 13.17
C LEU A 22 14.40 -31.73 14.23
N ALA A 23 13.80 -31.85 15.41
CA ALA A 23 14.07 -30.93 16.53
C ALA A 23 15.48 -31.12 17.13
N ALA A 24 15.99 -32.35 17.17
CA ALA A 24 17.31 -32.65 17.73
C ALA A 24 18.48 -32.21 16.82
N GLY A 25 18.29 -32.23 15.48
CA GLY A 25 19.30 -31.80 14.51
C GLY A 25 19.59 -30.29 14.54
N PHE A 26 18.58 -29.47 14.88
CA PHE A 26 18.72 -28.01 14.96
C PHE A 26 19.41 -27.54 16.25
N LEU A 27 19.32 -28.33 17.32
CA LEU A 27 19.91 -28.03 18.63
C LEU A 27 21.44 -28.21 18.69
N LEU A 28 22.05 -28.92 17.74
CA LEU A 28 23.49 -29.26 17.77
C LEU A 28 24.39 -28.36 16.88
N SER A 29 23.82 -27.36 16.19
CA SER A 29 24.59 -26.55 15.21
C SER A 29 24.79 -25.07 15.58
N ARG A 30 24.45 -24.61 16.79
CA ARG A 30 24.69 -23.22 17.19
C ARG A 30 26.04 -23.06 17.91
N ARG A 31 26.98 -22.35 17.27
CA ARG A 31 28.03 -21.61 17.99
C ARG A 31 27.41 -20.35 18.59
N PRO A 32 27.79 -19.92 19.80
CA PRO A 32 27.28 -18.68 20.38
C PRO A 32 27.94 -17.49 19.68
N ALA A 33 27.15 -16.53 19.22
CA ALA A 33 27.63 -15.19 18.92
C ALA A 33 27.65 -14.41 20.25
N GLU A 34 28.77 -13.75 20.54
CA GLU A 34 28.95 -12.90 21.72
C GLU A 34 27.98 -11.72 21.69
N ASP A 35 27.29 -11.51 22.81
CA ASP A 35 26.51 -10.32 23.12
C ASP A 35 27.41 -9.08 23.17
N THR A 36 27.03 -8.02 22.46
CA THR A 36 27.38 -6.65 22.85
C THR A 36 26.12 -5.79 22.78
N ASP A 37 25.36 -5.81 23.87
CA ASP A 37 24.41 -4.75 24.21
C ASP A 37 25.20 -3.61 24.88
N VAL A 38 25.14 -2.41 24.31
CA VAL A 38 25.59 -1.18 24.97
C VAL A 38 24.56 -0.09 24.70
N SER A 39 23.61 0.02 25.62
CA SER A 39 22.71 1.16 25.75
C SER A 39 23.31 2.18 26.74
N ASP A 40 23.56 3.41 26.29
CA ASP A 40 23.91 4.59 27.12
C ASP A 40 22.61 5.23 27.68
N PRO A 41 22.60 5.86 28.88
CA PRO A 41 21.37 6.38 29.50
C PRO A 41 20.69 7.56 28.76
N ALA A 42 21.19 7.96 27.59
CA ALA A 42 20.65 9.06 26.79
C ALA A 42 19.82 8.60 25.56
N GLY A 43 19.58 7.30 25.37
CA GLY A 43 18.58 6.80 24.41
C GLY A 43 18.87 7.12 22.93
N ARG A 44 20.13 7.29 22.53
CA ARG A 44 20.50 7.37 21.11
C ARG A 44 20.94 6.00 20.60
N VAL A 45 20.14 5.39 19.74
CA VAL A 45 20.49 4.16 19.02
C VAL A 45 21.34 4.55 17.81
N TYR A 46 22.56 4.02 17.73
CA TYR A 46 23.39 4.12 16.54
C TYR A 46 22.96 3.04 15.55
N VAL A 47 22.56 3.45 14.34
CA VAL A 47 22.34 2.53 13.22
C VAL A 47 23.68 1.89 12.90
N SER A 48 23.73 0.55 12.93
CA SER A 48 24.97 -0.18 12.61
C SER A 48 25.30 -0.05 11.12
N GLU A 49 26.59 0.01 10.77
CA GLU A 49 27.07 0.07 9.37
C GLU A 49 26.51 -1.06 8.48
N ALA A 50 26.02 -2.16 9.08
CA ALA A 50 25.33 -3.23 8.37
C ALA A 50 23.97 -2.79 7.79
N GLY A 51 23.25 -1.90 8.46
CA GLY A 51 21.98 -1.34 7.98
C GLY A 51 22.14 -0.45 6.75
N GLU A 52 23.19 0.37 6.72
CA GLU A 52 23.52 1.22 5.56
C GLU A 52 24.03 0.40 4.36
N ARG A 53 24.84 -0.64 4.62
CA ARG A 53 25.30 -1.56 3.56
C ARG A 53 24.15 -2.33 2.90
N SER A 54 23.16 -2.75 3.68
CA SER A 54 21.98 -3.46 3.17
C SER A 54 21.09 -2.57 2.30
N ALA A 55 20.91 -1.29 2.67
CA ALA A 55 20.18 -0.32 1.85
C ALA A 55 20.89 0.00 0.53
N ALA A 56 22.23 0.12 0.55
CA ALA A 56 23.02 0.33 -0.66
C ALA A 56 23.02 -0.88 -1.60
N GLU A 57 23.02 -2.10 -1.06
CA GLU A 57 22.89 -3.34 -1.84
C GLU A 57 21.51 -3.45 -2.52
N ALA A 58 20.42 -3.09 -1.82
CA ALA A 58 19.09 -3.06 -2.39
C ALA A 58 18.98 -2.03 -3.54
N GLN A 59 19.52 -0.83 -3.37
CA GLN A 59 19.56 0.19 -4.43
C GLN A 59 20.39 -0.25 -5.65
N SER A 60 21.50 -0.97 -5.43
CA SER A 60 22.32 -1.53 -6.51
C SER A 60 21.56 -2.59 -7.32
N GLN A 61 20.82 -3.48 -6.66
CA GLN A 61 20.01 -4.51 -7.32
C GLN A 61 18.85 -3.91 -8.13
N ILE A 62 18.19 -2.87 -7.61
CA ILE A 62 17.14 -2.13 -8.32
C ILE A 62 17.70 -1.42 -9.57
N ARG A 63 18.91 -0.83 -9.48
CA ARG A 63 19.58 -0.20 -10.63
C ARG A 63 20.00 -1.22 -11.69
N ALA A 64 20.44 -2.40 -11.28
CA ALA A 64 20.76 -3.50 -12.18
C ALA A 64 19.51 -4.04 -12.90
N ALA A 65 18.39 -4.17 -12.18
CA ALA A 65 17.11 -4.58 -12.74
C ALA A 65 16.63 -3.57 -13.81
N ARG A 66 16.65 -2.27 -13.52
CA ARG A 66 16.28 -1.19 -14.48
C ARG A 66 17.12 -1.18 -15.76
N LYS A 67 18.39 -1.58 -15.68
CA LYS A 67 19.28 -1.67 -16.85
C LYS A 67 19.02 -2.91 -17.72
N SER A 68 18.45 -3.96 -17.14
CA SER A 68 18.07 -5.18 -17.86
C SER A 68 16.74 -5.04 -18.61
N THR A 69 15.83 -4.18 -18.14
CA THR A 69 14.51 -3.97 -18.74
C THR A 69 14.50 -3.04 -19.96
N SER A 70 15.57 -2.27 -20.20
CA SER A 70 15.65 -1.36 -21.36
C SER A 70 16.26 -1.99 -22.63
N ALA A 71 16.53 -3.30 -22.63
CA ALA A 71 17.30 -3.96 -23.70
C ALA A 71 16.55 -5.07 -24.46
N GLY A 72 15.24 -5.25 -24.28
CA GLY A 72 14.52 -6.26 -25.07
C GLY A 72 13.04 -5.97 -25.18
N THR A 73 12.60 -5.56 -26.37
CA THR A 73 11.45 -6.14 -27.12
C THR A 73 11.14 -5.26 -28.35
N THR A 74 11.44 -5.79 -29.55
CA THR A 74 10.71 -5.46 -30.78
C THR A 74 10.54 -6.75 -31.58
N ALA A 75 9.29 -7.23 -31.68
CA ALA A 75 8.72 -7.88 -32.87
C ALA A 75 7.28 -8.36 -32.59
N GLU A 76 6.33 -7.87 -33.38
CA GLU A 76 4.92 -8.30 -33.49
C GLU A 76 4.78 -9.66 -34.22
N PRO A 77 3.62 -10.35 -34.12
CA PRO A 77 3.23 -11.35 -35.10
C PRO A 77 1.94 -10.98 -35.86
N SER A 78 1.95 -11.26 -37.17
CA SER A 78 0.76 -11.28 -38.04
C SER A 78 0.64 -12.66 -38.72
N GLY A 79 -0.48 -13.34 -38.48
CA GLY A 79 -1.36 -13.90 -39.51
C GLY A 79 -1.01 -15.17 -40.31
N THR A 80 -1.84 -16.21 -40.06
CA THR A 80 -2.47 -17.18 -41.00
C THR A 80 -1.89 -18.60 -41.24
N ALA A 81 -2.83 -19.58 -41.24
CA ALA A 81 -2.77 -21.05 -41.30
C ALA A 81 -2.22 -21.60 -42.64
N GLU A 82 -1.72 -22.84 -42.81
CA GLU A 82 -2.30 -24.19 -42.61
C GLU A 82 -1.21 -25.26 -42.99
N PRO A 83 -1.48 -26.59 -43.09
CA PRO A 83 -1.39 -27.65 -42.08
C PRO A 83 -0.12 -28.53 -42.12
N ALA A 84 0.00 -29.39 -41.10
CA ALA A 84 1.10 -30.32 -40.84
C ALA A 84 1.38 -31.36 -41.95
N PRO A 85 2.64 -31.85 -42.00
CA PRO A 85 2.82 -33.30 -41.95
C PRO A 85 3.87 -33.73 -40.91
N THR A 86 3.69 -34.99 -40.51
CA THR A 86 4.45 -35.80 -39.57
C THR A 86 5.88 -36.06 -40.06
N GLU A 87 6.89 -35.98 -39.19
CA GLU A 87 8.17 -36.68 -39.39
C GLU A 87 8.73 -37.26 -38.08
N PRO A 88 9.47 -38.39 -38.14
CA PRO A 88 10.05 -39.05 -36.98
C PRO A 88 11.43 -38.49 -36.61
N ALA A 89 11.86 -38.79 -35.39
CA ALA A 89 13.16 -38.42 -34.80
C ALA A 89 14.31 -39.36 -35.26
N PRO A 90 15.56 -39.21 -34.74
CA PRO A 90 16.58 -38.24 -35.14
C PRO A 90 17.91 -38.94 -35.53
N THR A 91 18.89 -38.23 -36.11
CA THR A 91 20.29 -38.69 -36.08
C THR A 91 21.29 -37.53 -36.07
N GLU A 92 22.24 -37.63 -35.14
CA GLU A 92 23.37 -36.74 -34.90
C GLU A 92 24.30 -36.57 -36.11
N THR A 93 24.95 -35.40 -36.23
CA THR A 93 26.43 -35.24 -36.30
C THR A 93 26.86 -33.76 -36.49
N LEU A 94 27.82 -33.32 -35.66
CA LEU A 94 28.74 -32.17 -35.81
C LEU A 94 29.86 -32.48 -36.84
N PRO A 95 30.88 -31.63 -37.15
CA PRO A 95 31.14 -30.18 -36.89
C PRO A 95 31.67 -29.41 -38.14
N THR A 96 31.93 -28.09 -38.07
CA THR A 96 33.20 -27.40 -38.51
C THR A 96 33.14 -25.85 -38.47
N ALA A 97 34.24 -25.23 -38.02
CA ALA A 97 34.67 -23.82 -38.22
C ALA A 97 35.71 -23.77 -39.38
N PRO A 98 36.41 -22.67 -39.80
CA PRO A 98 36.58 -21.27 -39.29
C PRO A 98 36.42 -20.18 -40.42
N THR A 99 36.58 -18.85 -40.24
CA THR A 99 37.85 -18.06 -40.35
C THR A 99 37.56 -16.54 -40.40
N GLU A 100 38.30 -15.75 -39.61
CA GLU A 100 39.07 -14.48 -39.86
C GLU A 100 38.68 -13.56 -41.05
N THR A 101 38.58 -12.21 -40.97
CA THR A 101 39.70 -11.21 -41.00
C THR A 101 39.20 -9.75 -40.78
N ALA A 102 40.14 -8.80 -40.64
CA ALA A 102 40.10 -7.48 -39.96
C ALA A 102 39.92 -6.22 -40.91
N PRO A 103 40.03 -4.95 -40.41
CA PRO A 103 39.40 -3.68 -40.89
C PRO A 103 40.31 -2.78 -41.79
N PRO A 104 39.98 -1.48 -42.07
CA PRO A 104 40.43 -0.33 -41.22
C PRO A 104 39.51 0.96 -41.23
N GLU A 105 39.51 1.81 -40.18
CA GLU A 105 40.06 3.21 -40.02
C GLU A 105 39.44 4.35 -40.88
N THR A 106 39.31 5.66 -40.55
CA THR A 106 39.53 6.62 -39.43
C THR A 106 38.91 8.00 -39.85
N VAL A 107 38.19 8.77 -38.99
CA VAL A 107 38.51 10.14 -38.41
C VAL A 107 38.31 11.38 -39.36
N PRO A 108 37.98 12.65 -38.94
CA PRO A 108 37.00 13.26 -38.00
C PRO A 108 36.35 14.59 -38.59
N PRO A 109 35.73 15.53 -37.81
CA PRO A 109 34.83 16.61 -38.27
C PRO A 109 35.35 18.07 -38.08
N GLU A 110 34.62 19.10 -38.56
CA GLU A 110 34.62 20.54 -38.12
C GLU A 110 33.54 21.37 -38.91
N THR A 111 32.51 21.96 -38.28
CA THR A 111 32.25 23.39 -37.90
C THR A 111 32.04 24.49 -39.00
N GLU A 112 30.93 25.25 -38.83
CA GLU A 112 30.43 26.49 -39.50
C GLU A 112 31.39 27.72 -39.45
N PRO A 113 31.22 28.89 -40.17
CA PRO A 113 30.00 29.76 -40.25
C PRO A 113 29.79 30.80 -41.43
N ALA A 114 28.68 31.57 -41.33
CA ALA A 114 28.37 32.98 -41.74
C ALA A 114 28.07 33.43 -43.22
N GLY A 115 27.04 34.30 -43.39
CA GLY A 115 26.44 34.88 -44.65
C GLY A 115 27.18 36.08 -45.30
N PRO A 116 26.57 37.17 -45.89
CA PRO A 116 25.18 37.52 -46.32
C PRO A 116 25.09 38.31 -47.71
N THR A 117 23.88 38.73 -48.20
CA THR A 117 23.60 39.98 -49.02
C THR A 117 22.08 40.17 -49.33
N ALA A 118 21.36 41.20 -48.80
CA ALA A 118 20.88 42.51 -49.37
C ALA A 118 19.90 42.45 -50.59
N GLU A 119 18.57 42.72 -50.49
CA GLU A 119 17.75 43.99 -50.51
C GLU A 119 17.52 44.62 -51.93
N PRO A 120 16.48 45.48 -52.25
CA PRO A 120 15.72 46.38 -51.34
C PRO A 120 14.25 46.88 -51.71
N HIS A 121 13.71 47.76 -50.82
CA HIS A 121 12.78 48.95 -50.95
C HIS A 121 11.27 48.80 -51.31
N THR A 122 10.29 49.60 -50.83
CA THR A 122 10.21 51.05 -50.40
C THR A 122 9.05 51.38 -49.40
N ASP A 123 9.33 52.31 -48.46
CA ASP A 123 8.59 53.46 -47.86
C ASP A 123 7.05 53.65 -48.00
N ALA A 124 6.28 54.36 -47.15
CA ALA A 124 6.33 54.95 -45.79
C ALA A 124 4.96 55.74 -45.60
N PRO A 125 4.75 56.72 -44.69
CA PRO A 125 3.79 56.67 -43.56
C PRO A 125 2.68 57.75 -43.64
N THR A 126 1.81 57.90 -42.62
CA THR A 126 1.40 59.20 -41.99
C THR A 126 0.39 59.02 -40.82
N GLU A 127 0.60 59.85 -39.79
CA GLU A 127 -0.07 60.07 -38.50
C GLU A 127 -1.53 60.63 -38.51
N PRO A 128 -2.19 60.79 -37.33
CA PRO A 128 -3.64 60.95 -37.17
C PRO A 128 -4.12 62.41 -37.07
N PRO A 129 -5.45 62.65 -36.93
CA PRO A 129 -5.88 63.82 -36.14
C PRO A 129 -7.13 63.63 -35.24
N ALA A 130 -7.01 64.27 -34.06
CA ALA A 130 -7.90 65.25 -33.41
C ALA A 130 -9.35 64.93 -32.98
N GLU A 131 -9.57 65.15 -31.67
CA GLU A 131 -10.73 65.72 -30.96
C GLU A 131 -11.81 66.44 -31.80
N THR A 132 -13.09 66.15 -31.53
CA THR A 132 -14.05 67.19 -31.09
C THR A 132 -15.36 66.62 -30.49
N THR A 133 -15.72 67.18 -29.33
CA THR A 133 -17.05 67.63 -28.83
C THR A 133 -18.22 66.65 -28.61
N ALA A 134 -18.80 66.82 -27.42
CA ALA A 134 -19.87 66.08 -26.76
C ALA A 134 -21.29 66.26 -27.32
N GLU A 135 -22.11 65.22 -27.11
CA GLU A 135 -23.57 65.28 -26.91
C GLU A 135 -23.91 64.51 -25.61
N PRO A 136 -24.92 64.92 -24.82
CA PRO A 136 -25.27 64.25 -23.56
C PRO A 136 -26.11 62.99 -23.83
N PRO A 137 -25.95 61.91 -23.06
CA PRO A 137 -26.84 60.76 -23.19
C PRO A 137 -28.18 61.05 -22.53
N VAL A 138 -29.24 60.63 -23.22
CA VAL A 138 -30.63 60.62 -22.78
C VAL A 138 -30.76 59.78 -21.52
N GLU A 139 -31.30 60.39 -20.46
CA GLU A 139 -31.66 59.76 -19.20
C GLU A 139 -32.76 58.72 -19.44
N THR A 140 -32.37 57.45 -19.60
CA THR A 140 -33.30 56.32 -19.55
C THR A 140 -33.45 55.93 -18.08
N THR A 141 -34.62 56.20 -17.53
CA THR A 141 -35.03 55.76 -16.20
C THR A 141 -34.97 54.22 -16.15
N ALA A 142 -33.97 53.68 -15.47
CA ALA A 142 -33.91 52.26 -15.13
C ALA A 142 -34.99 51.95 -14.09
N GLU A 143 -35.85 51.00 -14.43
CA GLU A 143 -36.79 50.36 -13.51
C GLU A 143 -35.97 49.58 -12.44
N PRO A 144 -36.30 49.66 -11.14
CA PRO A 144 -35.51 48.99 -10.11
C PRO A 144 -35.64 47.48 -10.26
N GLU A 145 -34.51 46.79 -10.39
CA GLU A 145 -34.49 45.33 -10.31
C GLU A 145 -35.09 44.88 -8.96
N PRO A 146 -35.91 43.81 -8.94
CA PRO A 146 -36.43 43.26 -7.70
C PRO A 146 -35.25 42.82 -6.81
N PRO A 147 -35.36 42.96 -5.48
CA PRO A 147 -34.26 42.62 -4.59
C PRO A 147 -33.87 41.16 -4.80
N THR A 148 -32.63 40.93 -5.20
CA THR A 148 -32.01 39.61 -5.23
C THR A 148 -32.12 39.00 -3.84
N GLU A 149 -32.95 37.97 -3.72
CA GLU A 149 -33.03 37.15 -2.52
C GLU A 149 -31.61 36.68 -2.17
N PRO A 150 -31.13 36.88 -0.92
CA PRO A 150 -29.81 36.41 -0.56
C PRO A 150 -29.78 34.90 -0.77
N ALA A 151 -28.78 34.43 -1.54
CA ALA A 151 -28.54 33.02 -1.74
C ALA A 151 -28.61 32.30 -0.37
N PRO A 152 -29.28 31.13 -0.28
CA PRO A 152 -29.33 30.39 0.97
C PRO A 152 -27.89 30.12 1.39
N THR A 153 -27.46 30.80 2.45
CA THR A 153 -26.17 30.52 3.08
C THR A 153 -26.36 29.18 3.76
N THR A 154 -25.99 28.11 3.07
CA THR A 154 -25.86 26.78 3.66
C THR A 154 -24.93 26.96 4.86
N ALA A 155 -25.45 26.75 6.07
CA ALA A 155 -24.63 26.78 7.26
C ALA A 155 -23.43 25.83 7.05
N PRO A 156 -22.21 26.20 7.50
CA PRO A 156 -21.07 25.29 7.45
C PRO A 156 -21.46 23.96 8.10
N GLY A 157 -21.07 22.85 7.49
CA GLY A 157 -21.27 21.53 8.07
C GLY A 157 -20.65 21.41 9.48
N PRO A 158 -20.96 20.34 10.22
CA PRO A 158 -20.40 20.14 11.56
C PRO A 158 -18.87 20.15 11.52
N SER A 159 -18.23 20.70 12.56
CA SER A 159 -16.77 20.69 12.67
C SER A 159 -16.23 19.26 12.84
N PRO A 160 -14.95 18.99 12.49
CA PRO A 160 -14.32 17.70 12.71
C PRO A 160 -14.45 17.17 14.15
N GLU A 161 -14.28 18.05 15.13
CA GLU A 161 -14.44 17.74 16.56
C GLU A 161 -15.87 17.30 16.90
N THR A 162 -16.87 17.93 16.28
CA THR A 162 -18.29 17.58 16.48
C THR A 162 -18.60 16.21 15.88
N VAL A 163 -18.05 15.91 14.69
CA VAL A 163 -18.19 14.60 14.05
C VAL A 163 -17.55 13.52 14.93
N LEU A 164 -16.31 13.73 15.38
CA LEU A 164 -15.61 12.78 16.25
C LEU A 164 -16.38 12.53 17.55
N ALA A 165 -16.86 13.58 18.21
CA ALA A 165 -17.65 13.46 19.44
C ALA A 165 -18.94 12.64 19.22
N SER A 166 -19.61 12.83 18.08
CA SER A 166 -20.79 12.04 17.72
C SER A 166 -20.46 10.57 17.51
N LEU A 167 -19.35 10.25 16.81
CA LEU A 167 -18.93 8.86 16.62
C LEU A 167 -18.55 8.19 17.96
N GLN A 168 -17.89 8.93 18.85
CA GLN A 168 -17.57 8.47 20.20
C GLN A 168 -18.83 8.19 21.01
N GLU A 169 -19.86 9.03 20.92
CA GLU A 169 -21.15 8.81 21.57
C GLU A 169 -21.87 7.56 21.03
N GLN A 170 -21.87 7.34 19.71
CA GLN A 170 -22.45 6.14 19.09
C GLN A 170 -21.76 4.86 19.60
N ILE A 171 -20.42 4.85 19.69
CA ILE A 171 -19.68 3.72 20.26
C ILE A 171 -19.98 3.54 21.76
N GLN A 172 -20.04 4.63 22.53
CA GLN A 172 -20.30 4.57 23.97
C GLN A 172 -21.69 4.03 24.30
N THR A 173 -22.70 4.42 23.51
CA THR A 173 -24.09 4.03 23.70
C THR A 173 -24.46 2.75 22.95
N LEU A 174 -23.57 2.26 22.07
CA LEU A 174 -23.82 1.19 21.11
C LEU A 174 -25.04 1.45 20.19
N ASN A 175 -25.44 2.73 20.05
CA ASN A 175 -26.47 3.17 19.11
C ASN A 175 -25.79 3.64 17.82
N ILE A 176 -25.38 2.68 16.99
CA ILE A 176 -24.61 2.92 15.78
C ILE A 176 -25.55 2.95 14.58
N ASP A 177 -25.55 4.07 13.86
CA ASP A 177 -26.31 4.20 12.62
C ASP A 177 -25.55 3.52 11.49
N LEU A 178 -26.02 2.34 11.06
CA LEU A 178 -25.52 1.68 9.85
C LEU A 178 -25.83 2.53 8.60
N PHE A 179 -25.01 2.38 7.56
CA PHE A 179 -25.27 3.08 6.31
C PHE A 179 -26.56 2.59 5.66
N THR A 180 -27.42 3.54 5.27
CA THR A 180 -28.43 3.25 4.25
C THR A 180 -27.75 2.96 2.90
N PRO A 181 -28.42 2.27 1.96
CA PRO A 181 -27.83 1.98 0.65
C PRO A 181 -27.34 3.23 -0.10
N ASP A 182 -28.08 4.33 -0.02
CA ASP A 182 -27.71 5.59 -0.68
C ASP A 182 -26.50 6.26 -0.02
N GLU A 183 -26.41 6.22 1.31
CA GLU A 183 -25.24 6.71 2.05
C GLU A 183 -24.01 5.86 1.73
N LEU A 184 -24.14 4.53 1.73
CA LEU A 184 -23.03 3.63 1.40
C LEU A 184 -22.52 3.86 -0.03
N ALA A 185 -23.42 4.06 -1.00
CA ALA A 185 -23.04 4.40 -2.36
C ALA A 185 -22.29 5.75 -2.43
N ALA A 186 -22.68 6.74 -1.62
CA ALA A 186 -21.98 8.02 -1.53
C ALA A 186 -20.62 7.91 -0.82
N VAL A 187 -20.52 7.06 0.20
CA VAL A 187 -19.28 6.74 0.89
C VAL A 187 -18.30 6.06 -0.06
N ARG A 188 -18.73 5.01 -0.78
CA ARG A 188 -17.87 4.31 -1.76
C ARG A 188 -17.25 5.28 -2.77
N ARG A 189 -18.04 6.20 -3.35
CA ARG A 189 -17.55 7.22 -4.28
C ARG A 189 -16.45 8.12 -3.71
N ARG A 190 -16.47 8.39 -2.40
CA ARG A 190 -15.42 9.19 -1.75
C ARG A 190 -14.12 8.42 -1.58
N PHE A 191 -14.18 7.09 -1.58
CA PHE A 191 -13.02 6.21 -1.51
C PHE A 191 -12.59 5.69 -2.89
N ASP A 192 -13.11 6.24 -4.01
CA ASP A 192 -12.79 5.78 -5.37
C ASP A 192 -11.27 5.83 -5.68
N THR A 193 -10.52 6.71 -5.00
CA THR A 193 -9.05 6.81 -5.13
C THR A 193 -8.28 6.24 -3.94
N ALA A 194 -8.96 5.51 -3.06
CA ALA A 194 -8.37 4.86 -1.90
C ALA A 194 -8.29 3.33 -2.10
N VAL A 195 -7.27 2.71 -1.52
CA VAL A 195 -7.16 1.25 -1.45
C VAL A 195 -6.80 0.81 -0.03
N PHE A 196 -7.50 -0.21 0.44
CA PHE A 196 -7.22 -0.90 1.70
C PHE A 196 -6.37 -2.13 1.43
N THR A 197 -5.41 -2.40 2.31
CA THR A 197 -4.65 -3.66 2.31
C THR A 197 -4.43 -4.24 3.69
N GLY A 198 -4.36 -5.57 3.80
CA GLY A 198 -4.01 -6.25 5.05
C GLY A 198 -4.46 -7.71 5.17
N ASP A 199 -4.72 -8.17 6.39
CA ASP A 199 -5.18 -9.54 6.66
C ASP A 199 -6.72 -9.64 6.75
N SER A 200 -7.21 -10.54 7.61
CA SER A 200 -8.61 -10.72 7.89
C SER A 200 -9.27 -9.48 8.52
N MET A 201 -8.49 -8.52 9.03
CA MET A 201 -9.01 -7.22 9.44
C MET A 201 -9.43 -6.40 8.21
N ALA A 202 -8.58 -6.29 7.18
CA ALA A 202 -8.98 -5.66 5.92
C ALA A 202 -10.13 -6.42 5.23
N GLN A 203 -10.13 -7.77 5.30
CA GLN A 203 -11.22 -8.58 4.74
C GLN A 203 -12.62 -8.19 5.25
N GLY A 204 -12.72 -7.69 6.49
CA GLY A 204 -14.01 -7.33 7.08
C GLY A 204 -14.81 -6.34 6.23
N PHE A 205 -14.14 -5.39 5.57
CA PHE A 205 -14.76 -4.45 4.64
C PHE A 205 -15.52 -5.14 3.50
N VAL A 206 -14.97 -6.22 2.96
CA VAL A 206 -15.61 -7.00 1.89
C VAL A 206 -16.67 -7.94 2.46
N SER A 207 -16.42 -8.54 3.62
CA SER A 207 -17.33 -9.52 4.24
C SER A 207 -18.70 -8.92 4.62
N PHE A 208 -18.74 -7.62 4.89
CA PHE A 208 -19.96 -6.88 5.19
C PHE A 208 -20.52 -6.10 3.98
N ASP A 209 -20.03 -6.35 2.77
CA ASP A 209 -20.42 -5.60 1.56
C ASP A 209 -20.33 -4.09 1.75
N LEU A 210 -19.27 -3.60 2.41
CA LEU A 210 -18.99 -2.17 2.57
C LEU A 210 -18.13 -1.66 1.42
N PHE A 211 -17.18 -2.48 0.98
CA PHE A 211 -16.35 -2.27 -0.20
C PHE A 211 -16.20 -3.58 -0.98
N ASP A 212 -15.85 -3.48 -2.26
CA ASP A 212 -15.55 -4.64 -3.10
C ASP A 212 -14.04 -4.96 -3.12
N GLU A 213 -13.68 -6.05 -3.78
CA GLU A 213 -12.28 -6.47 -3.94
C GLU A 213 -11.46 -5.53 -4.84
N ASN A 214 -12.08 -4.53 -5.49
CA ASN A 214 -11.32 -3.50 -6.20
C ASN A 214 -10.65 -2.55 -5.21
N HIS A 215 -11.37 -2.20 -4.14
CA HIS A 215 -10.90 -1.28 -3.09
C HIS A 215 -10.14 -1.97 -1.96
N VAL A 216 -10.22 -3.30 -1.83
CA VAL A 216 -9.61 -4.03 -0.70
C VAL A 216 -8.78 -5.21 -1.20
N LYS A 217 -7.46 -5.16 -0.97
CA LYS A 217 -6.52 -6.25 -1.27
C LYS A 217 -6.13 -6.94 0.02
N PHE A 218 -6.45 -8.22 0.20
CA PHE A 218 -6.19 -8.85 1.49
C PHE A 218 -5.78 -10.31 1.36
N GLN A 219 -5.00 -10.77 2.34
CA GLN A 219 -4.67 -12.18 2.53
C GLN A 219 -4.97 -12.60 3.97
N ARG A 220 -5.96 -13.47 4.14
CA ARG A 220 -6.33 -13.95 5.48
C ARG A 220 -5.16 -14.64 6.17
N GLY A 221 -4.94 -14.29 7.44
CA GLY A 221 -3.96 -14.94 8.31
C GLY A 221 -2.51 -14.55 8.05
N ALA A 222 -2.24 -13.71 7.05
CA ALA A 222 -0.89 -13.28 6.74
C ALA A 222 -0.39 -12.20 7.72
N SER A 223 0.93 -12.15 7.85
CA SER A 223 1.68 -11.09 8.52
C SER A 223 2.24 -10.09 7.50
N ILE A 224 2.78 -8.96 7.96
CA ILE A 224 3.30 -7.91 7.08
C ILE A 224 4.38 -8.39 6.09
N GLY A 225 5.15 -9.40 6.47
CA GLY A 225 6.16 -10.00 5.61
C GLY A 225 5.62 -10.91 4.50
N GLU A 226 4.33 -11.20 4.49
CA GLU A 226 3.69 -12.14 3.56
C GLU A 226 2.77 -11.45 2.54
N PHE A 227 2.43 -10.16 2.73
CA PHE A 227 1.48 -9.41 1.88
C PHE A 227 2.09 -8.79 0.60
N ASP A 228 3.30 -9.16 0.21
CA ASP A 228 3.92 -8.50 -0.96
C ASP A 228 3.03 -8.55 -2.23
N PRO A 229 2.30 -9.66 -2.53
CA PRO A 229 1.36 -9.69 -3.63
C PRO A 229 0.18 -8.70 -3.48
N GLU A 230 -0.42 -8.60 -2.31
CA GLU A 230 -1.55 -7.70 -2.03
C GLU A 230 -1.12 -6.23 -2.02
N ILE A 231 0.08 -5.94 -1.55
CA ILE A 231 0.68 -4.60 -1.62
C ILE A 231 0.94 -4.23 -3.07
N GLN A 232 1.51 -5.14 -3.88
CA GLN A 232 1.69 -4.88 -5.31
C GLN A 232 0.34 -4.66 -6.01
N ALA A 233 -0.67 -5.49 -5.74
CA ALA A 233 -2.00 -5.35 -6.31
C ALA A 233 -2.68 -4.02 -5.90
N ALA A 234 -2.37 -3.50 -4.72
CA ALA A 234 -2.84 -2.19 -4.26
C ALA A 234 -2.05 -1.04 -4.91
N ILE A 235 -0.74 -1.20 -5.10
CA ILE A 235 0.08 -0.24 -5.86
C ILE A 235 -0.43 -0.10 -7.30
N ASP A 236 -0.81 -1.21 -7.92
CA ASP A 236 -1.27 -1.25 -9.31
C ASP A 236 -2.59 -0.48 -9.54
N THR A 237 -3.33 -0.14 -8.47
CA THR A 237 -4.53 0.71 -8.59
C THR A 237 -4.22 2.20 -8.62
N LEU A 238 -2.96 2.61 -8.45
CA LEU A 238 -2.50 4.00 -8.41
C LEU A 238 -3.34 4.90 -7.46
N PRO A 239 -3.47 4.52 -6.18
CA PRO A 239 -4.33 5.23 -5.22
C PRO A 239 -3.75 6.59 -4.81
N ASP A 240 -4.62 7.55 -4.50
CA ASP A 240 -4.26 8.76 -3.74
C ASP A 240 -4.03 8.41 -2.26
N TYR A 241 -4.81 7.44 -1.73
CA TYR A 241 -4.77 7.02 -0.33
C TYR A 241 -4.53 5.51 -0.20
N PHE A 242 -3.45 5.14 0.47
CA PHE A 242 -3.08 3.75 0.71
C PHE A 242 -3.24 3.40 2.19
N ILE A 243 -4.15 2.49 2.52
CA ILE A 243 -4.59 2.24 3.89
C ILE A 243 -4.23 0.82 4.32
N PHE A 244 -3.29 0.68 5.26
CA PHE A 244 -2.97 -0.60 5.89
C PHE A 244 -3.92 -0.89 7.06
N PHE A 245 -4.47 -2.10 7.11
CA PHE A 245 -5.21 -2.61 8.26
C PHE A 245 -4.88 -4.09 8.54
N THR A 246 -3.99 -4.32 9.50
CA THR A 246 -3.51 -5.65 9.87
C THR A 246 -3.78 -5.95 11.34
N GLY A 247 -3.96 -7.23 11.67
CA GLY A 247 -4.28 -7.71 13.00
C GLY A 247 -3.11 -8.42 13.71
N CYS A 248 -3.48 -9.30 14.64
CA CYS A 248 -2.55 -9.96 15.57
C CYS A 248 -1.68 -11.07 14.94
N ASN A 249 -1.83 -11.37 13.64
CA ASN A 249 -1.00 -12.37 12.95
C ASN A 249 0.49 -11.99 13.01
N ASN A 250 0.78 -10.70 12.96
CA ASN A 250 2.12 -10.14 13.17
C ASN A 250 2.70 -10.53 14.54
N VAL A 251 1.92 -10.44 15.62
CA VAL A 251 2.37 -10.82 16.97
C VAL A 251 2.78 -12.28 17.03
N SER A 252 2.00 -13.15 16.40
CA SER A 252 2.28 -14.59 16.40
C SER A 252 3.49 -14.95 15.54
N THR A 253 3.65 -14.28 14.39
CA THR A 253 4.74 -14.52 13.44
C THR A 253 6.09 -14.03 13.98
N TYR A 254 6.09 -12.83 14.56
CA TYR A 254 7.30 -12.16 15.02
C TYR A 254 7.53 -12.28 16.53
N ILE A 255 6.84 -13.20 17.22
CA ILE A 255 6.90 -13.34 18.68
C ILE A 255 8.32 -13.34 19.26
N ASN A 256 9.25 -14.00 18.57
CA ASN A 256 10.64 -14.15 18.98
C ASN A 256 11.55 -13.03 18.45
N ASP A 257 11.05 -12.18 17.57
CA ASP A 257 11.80 -11.09 16.95
C ASP A 257 10.89 -9.88 16.61
N PRO A 258 10.47 -9.07 17.60
CA PRO A 258 9.72 -7.85 17.37
C PRO A 258 10.49 -6.80 16.53
N THR A 259 11.82 -6.89 16.48
CA THR A 259 12.64 -6.02 15.63
C THR A 259 12.43 -6.35 14.17
N GLU A 260 12.33 -7.64 13.81
CA GLU A 260 11.98 -8.05 12.46
C GLU A 260 10.59 -7.54 12.05
N TYR A 261 9.59 -7.57 12.96
CA TYR A 261 8.28 -6.94 12.68
C TYR A 261 8.42 -5.48 12.25
N TYR A 262 9.15 -4.68 13.03
CA TYR A 262 9.42 -3.29 12.70
C TYR A 262 10.11 -3.15 11.33
N ARG A 263 11.17 -3.92 11.08
CA ARG A 263 11.94 -3.85 9.82
C ARG A 263 11.08 -4.20 8.61
N GLN A 264 10.27 -5.25 8.73
CA GLN A 264 9.41 -5.70 7.64
C GLN A 264 8.36 -4.64 7.31
N PHE A 265 7.73 -4.03 8.33
CA PHE A 265 6.73 -2.99 8.13
C PHE A 265 7.34 -1.72 7.51
N VAL A 266 8.49 -1.24 8.02
CA VAL A 266 9.23 -0.11 7.43
C VAL A 266 9.55 -0.39 5.96
N SER A 267 10.07 -1.57 5.66
CA SER A 267 10.44 -1.93 4.29
C SER A 267 9.25 -1.88 3.31
N ARG A 268 8.04 -2.25 3.76
CA ARG A 268 6.84 -2.24 2.90
C ARG A 268 6.31 -0.82 2.71
N ILE A 269 6.29 0.00 3.76
CA ILE A 269 5.92 1.41 3.64
C ILE A 269 6.87 2.14 2.69
N GLU A 270 8.19 1.96 2.85
CA GLU A 270 9.17 2.60 1.98
C GLU A 270 9.10 2.08 0.53
N TRP A 271 8.74 0.82 0.34
CA TRP A 271 8.45 0.30 -1.00
C TRP A 271 7.26 1.02 -1.65
N VAL A 272 6.12 1.16 -0.93
CA VAL A 272 4.94 1.89 -1.44
C VAL A 272 5.32 3.34 -1.76
N LYS A 273 5.95 4.07 -0.83
CA LYS A 273 6.40 5.47 -1.04
C LYS A 273 7.34 5.62 -2.23
N SER A 274 8.27 4.69 -2.41
CA SER A 274 9.22 4.76 -3.52
C SER A 274 8.57 4.51 -4.89
N THR A 275 7.45 3.80 -4.90
CA THR A 275 6.71 3.46 -6.12
C THR A 275 5.64 4.52 -6.43
N LEU A 276 4.99 5.05 -5.39
CA LEU A 276 3.92 6.03 -5.44
C LEU A 276 4.24 7.22 -4.51
N PRO A 277 5.08 8.17 -4.94
CA PRO A 277 5.60 9.23 -4.07
C PRO A 277 4.55 10.27 -3.65
N ASP A 278 3.45 10.38 -4.39
CA ASP A 278 2.37 11.36 -4.12
C ASP A 278 1.21 10.75 -3.30
N THR A 279 1.23 9.43 -3.05
CA THR A 279 0.20 8.73 -2.28
C THR A 279 0.37 8.97 -0.79
N GLU A 280 -0.72 9.35 -0.12
CA GLU A 280 -0.75 9.43 1.34
C GLU A 280 -1.01 8.05 1.94
N ILE A 281 -0.19 7.66 2.92
CA ILE A 281 -0.28 6.34 3.55
C ILE A 281 -0.87 6.48 4.96
N TYR A 282 -1.90 5.69 5.22
CA TYR A 282 -2.56 5.58 6.51
C TYR A 282 -2.39 4.16 7.04
N VAL A 283 -2.08 4.02 8.32
CA VAL A 283 -1.91 2.74 9.00
C VAL A 283 -2.86 2.70 10.18
N ILE A 284 -3.89 1.87 10.07
CA ILE A 284 -4.86 1.66 11.15
C ILE A 284 -4.18 0.90 12.29
N CYS A 285 -4.40 1.34 13.52
CA CYS A 285 -3.78 0.74 14.70
C CYS A 285 -4.05 -0.77 14.80
N MET A 286 -3.13 -1.48 15.47
CA MET A 286 -3.32 -2.90 15.76
C MET A 286 -4.30 -3.04 16.92
N LEU A 287 -5.57 -3.26 16.57
CA LEU A 287 -6.64 -3.39 17.54
C LEU A 287 -6.45 -4.62 18.44
N PRO A 288 -6.72 -4.51 19.76
CA PRO A 288 -6.63 -5.63 20.67
C PRO A 288 -7.64 -6.72 20.31
N ALA A 289 -7.27 -7.98 20.57
CA ALA A 289 -8.22 -9.07 20.66
C ALA A 289 -8.90 -9.05 22.04
N SER A 290 -10.06 -9.70 22.14
CA SER A 290 -10.76 -9.85 23.41
C SER A 290 -9.97 -10.71 24.41
N ASP A 291 -10.21 -10.49 25.71
CA ASP A 291 -9.66 -11.33 26.78
C ASP A 291 -9.99 -12.82 26.59
N ARG A 292 -11.16 -13.13 26.02
CA ARG A 292 -11.56 -14.51 25.69
C ARG A 292 -10.59 -15.11 24.67
N PHE A 293 -10.33 -14.40 23.58
CA PHE A 293 -9.45 -14.86 22.51
C PHE A 293 -8.03 -15.07 23.04
N ILE A 294 -7.50 -14.09 23.77
CA ILE A 294 -6.17 -14.19 24.38
C ILE A 294 -6.09 -15.40 25.33
N LYS A 295 -7.11 -15.60 26.17
CA LYS A 295 -7.09 -16.66 27.18
C LYS A 295 -7.23 -18.06 26.59
N TYR A 296 -8.08 -18.24 25.58
CA TYR A 296 -8.50 -19.57 25.14
C TYR A 296 -8.01 -19.97 23.76
N GLU A 297 -7.68 -19.01 22.89
CA GLU A 297 -7.25 -19.29 21.51
C GLU A 297 -5.75 -19.05 21.33
N ASN A 298 -5.25 -17.87 21.74
CA ASN A 298 -3.84 -17.52 21.53
C ASN A 298 -3.30 -16.54 22.58
N TYR A 299 -2.63 -17.08 23.61
CA TYR A 299 -2.05 -16.30 24.70
C TYR A 299 -0.96 -15.32 24.26
N HIS A 300 -0.25 -15.60 23.16
CA HIS A 300 0.81 -14.73 22.66
C HIS A 300 0.30 -13.34 22.25
N VAL A 301 -0.97 -13.26 21.86
CA VAL A 301 -1.65 -12.03 21.46
C VAL A 301 -1.81 -11.05 22.63
N ALA A 302 -1.61 -11.48 23.89
CA ALA A 302 -1.49 -10.56 25.02
C ALA A 302 -0.41 -9.49 24.85
N ARG A 303 0.58 -9.72 23.97
CA ARG A 303 1.65 -8.76 23.64
C ARG A 303 1.27 -7.74 22.58
N GLN A 304 0.05 -7.76 22.02
CA GLN A 304 -0.41 -6.79 21.02
C GLN A 304 -0.07 -5.33 21.34
N PRO A 305 -0.23 -4.83 22.59
CA PRO A 305 0.13 -3.45 22.92
C PRO A 305 1.61 -3.11 22.64
N GLU A 306 2.52 -4.09 22.76
CA GLU A 306 3.94 -3.91 22.42
C GLU A 306 4.12 -3.72 20.91
N TYR A 307 3.40 -4.50 20.10
CA TYR A 307 3.49 -4.45 18.64
C TYR A 307 2.79 -3.23 18.06
N ASP A 308 1.67 -2.80 18.65
CA ASP A 308 1.02 -1.56 18.26
C ASP A 308 1.90 -0.34 18.58
N ALA A 309 2.60 -0.35 19.73
CA ALA A 309 3.59 0.68 20.04
C ALA A 309 4.73 0.71 19.02
N GLN A 310 5.21 -0.45 18.57
CA GLN A 310 6.18 -0.54 17.46
C GLN A 310 5.58 -0.01 16.15
N LEU A 311 4.33 -0.34 15.82
CA LEU A 311 3.64 0.15 14.62
C LEU A 311 3.54 1.68 14.61
N LYS A 312 3.28 2.28 15.76
CA LYS A 312 3.28 3.73 15.94
C LYS A 312 4.66 4.33 15.67
N LEU A 313 5.74 3.69 16.14
CA LEU A 313 7.12 4.11 15.83
C LEU A 313 7.43 3.96 14.33
N VAL A 314 7.03 2.85 13.70
CA VAL A 314 7.15 2.66 12.25
C VAL A 314 6.52 3.83 11.50
N CYS A 315 5.30 4.24 11.88
CA CYS A 315 4.61 5.35 11.23
C CYS A 315 5.34 6.69 11.43
N GLN A 316 5.85 6.94 12.63
CA GLN A 316 6.64 8.13 12.94
C GLN A 316 7.94 8.19 12.13
N ASP A 317 8.68 7.08 12.08
CA ASP A 317 10.00 7.00 11.44
C ASP A 317 9.90 7.03 9.91
N THR A 318 8.79 6.53 9.35
CA THR A 318 8.51 6.58 7.90
C THR A 318 7.71 7.82 7.49
N GLY A 319 7.23 8.63 8.44
CA GLY A 319 6.49 9.86 8.17
C GLY A 319 5.10 9.63 7.56
N VAL A 320 4.43 8.54 7.93
CA VAL A 320 3.07 8.22 7.48
C VAL A 320 2.05 8.37 8.60
N HIS A 321 0.76 8.36 8.28
CA HIS A 321 -0.31 8.61 9.23
C HIS A 321 -0.64 7.35 10.03
N TYR A 322 -0.55 7.45 11.36
CA TYR A 322 -1.06 6.42 12.27
C TYR A 322 -2.49 6.77 12.70
N VAL A 323 -3.45 5.90 12.41
CA VAL A 323 -4.87 6.10 12.75
C VAL A 323 -5.20 5.38 14.04
N ASP A 324 -5.32 6.15 15.14
CA ASP A 324 -5.67 5.62 16.45
C ASP A 324 -7.20 5.45 16.60
N CYS A 325 -7.68 4.23 16.37
CA CYS A 325 -9.09 3.86 16.57
C CYS A 325 -9.34 2.97 17.80
N HIS A 326 -8.42 2.92 18.78
CA HIS A 326 -8.60 2.09 19.98
C HIS A 326 -9.85 2.45 20.79
N TRP A 327 -10.25 3.73 20.76
CA TRP A 327 -11.43 4.22 21.47
C TRP A 327 -12.74 3.55 21.02
N MET A 328 -12.75 2.93 19.83
CA MET A 328 -13.89 2.22 19.26
C MET A 328 -14.11 0.85 19.87
N VAL A 329 -13.10 0.23 20.47
CA VAL A 329 -13.17 -1.18 20.89
C VAL A 329 -14.16 -1.36 22.04
N ARG A 330 -15.17 -2.21 21.81
CA ARG A 330 -16.17 -2.63 22.81
C ARG A 330 -16.38 -4.13 22.70
N GLN A 331 -16.71 -4.78 23.81
CA GLN A 331 -16.89 -6.24 23.85
C GLN A 331 -18.01 -6.70 22.91
N GLU A 332 -19.04 -5.86 22.77
CA GLU A 332 -20.24 -6.07 21.95
C GLU A 332 -19.97 -5.92 20.45
N LEU A 333 -18.82 -5.33 20.07
CA LEU A 333 -18.46 -5.09 18.68
C LEU A 333 -17.58 -6.19 18.09
N TYR A 334 -17.10 -7.14 18.90
CA TYR A 334 -16.45 -8.34 18.37
C TYR A 334 -17.46 -9.31 17.75
N LEU A 335 -17.00 -10.07 16.76
CA LEU A 335 -17.62 -11.34 16.38
C LEU A 335 -17.40 -12.40 17.46
N GLU A 336 -18.05 -13.54 17.31
CA GLU A 336 -18.01 -14.64 18.29
C GLU A 336 -16.57 -15.12 18.59
N ASP A 337 -15.68 -15.06 17.60
CA ASP A 337 -14.28 -15.43 17.80
C ASP A 337 -13.51 -14.51 18.75
N GLY A 338 -13.98 -13.28 18.98
CA GLY A 338 -13.33 -12.33 19.86
C GLY A 338 -12.02 -11.76 19.31
N LEU A 339 -11.79 -11.89 18.00
CA LEU A 339 -10.66 -11.29 17.27
C LEU A 339 -11.15 -10.31 16.20
N HIS A 340 -12.14 -10.71 15.40
CA HIS A 340 -12.70 -9.88 14.34
C HIS A 340 -13.85 -9.02 14.88
N PHE A 341 -14.15 -7.92 14.18
CA PHE A 341 -15.24 -7.01 14.55
C PHE A 341 -16.45 -7.15 13.62
N ASN A 342 -17.61 -6.74 14.10
CA ASN A 342 -18.88 -6.77 13.36
C ASN A 342 -19.07 -5.54 12.44
N GLU A 343 -20.11 -5.56 11.62
CA GLU A 343 -20.43 -4.48 10.67
C GLU A 343 -20.54 -3.09 11.32
N ALA A 344 -21.05 -3.01 12.55
CA ALA A 344 -21.21 -1.75 13.25
C ALA A 344 -19.86 -1.10 13.58
N PHE A 345 -18.85 -1.90 13.94
CA PHE A 345 -17.48 -1.42 14.09
C PHE A 345 -16.94 -0.84 12.78
N TYR A 346 -17.05 -1.60 11.68
CA TYR A 346 -16.54 -1.15 10.38
C TYR A 346 -17.27 0.09 9.86
N THR A 347 -18.56 0.22 10.15
CA THR A 347 -19.34 1.43 9.82
C THR A 347 -18.74 2.66 10.50
N VAL A 348 -18.46 2.59 11.80
CA VAL A 348 -17.85 3.71 12.52
C VAL A 348 -16.41 3.93 12.06
N LEU A 349 -15.67 2.87 11.73
CA LEU A 349 -14.29 2.97 11.25
C LEU A 349 -14.25 3.75 9.94
N ILE A 350 -15.16 3.46 9.01
CA ILE A 350 -15.24 4.18 7.73
C ILE A 350 -15.57 5.65 7.96
N LYS A 351 -16.56 5.97 8.82
CA LYS A 351 -16.90 7.35 9.16
C LYS A 351 -15.72 8.09 9.79
N PHE A 352 -14.94 7.41 10.63
CA PHE A 352 -13.75 7.96 11.25
C PHE A 352 -12.61 8.15 10.24
N LEU A 353 -12.39 7.20 9.33
CA LEU A 353 -11.40 7.34 8.25
C LEU A 353 -11.73 8.50 7.30
N MET A 354 -13.00 8.69 6.95
CA MET A 354 -13.41 9.87 6.17
C MET A 354 -13.03 11.17 6.88
N LEU A 355 -13.17 11.22 8.20
CA LEU A 355 -12.78 12.37 9.00
C LEU A 355 -11.25 12.58 9.01
N GLU A 356 -10.48 11.51 9.23
CA GLU A 356 -9.01 11.56 9.33
C GLU A 356 -8.32 11.84 7.98
N ILE A 357 -8.93 11.38 6.88
CA ILE A 357 -8.42 11.57 5.52
C ILE A 357 -8.96 12.88 4.91
N GLY A 358 -10.14 13.34 5.34
CA GLY A 358 -10.79 14.53 4.80
C GLY A 358 -11.64 14.26 3.55
N LEU A 359 -12.34 13.12 3.52
CA LEU A 359 -13.16 12.64 2.40
C LEU A 359 -14.66 13.05 2.47
#